data_AF-A0A5B9WQF4-F1
#
_entry.id   AF-A0A5B9WQF4-F1
#
_cell.length_a   1.000
_cell.length_b   1.000
_cell.length_c   1.000
_cell.angle_alpha   90.00
_cell.angle_beta   90.00
_cell.angle_gamma   90.00
#
_symmetry.space_group_name_H-M   'P 1'
#
loop_
_entity.id
_entity.type
_entity.pdbx_description
1 polymer ?
#
loop_
_entity_poly.entity_id
_entity_poly.type
_entity_poly.pdbx_seq_one_letter_code
_entity_poly.pdbx_strand_id
1 'polypeptide(L)'
;MKHMLPVLLLAIISSQAIAQDDETLRRLHGTVVKDNLLLRWNDATDEFQYVVDNDTALWRSVRKSTLYNARNNHGNTVGFHIRFYNPLKYVTKSSFTDVEDPVYQALSQFLSNLPEGEALAGATVAPQLQEGMKLMAFAKATKEEKRRVSLDDLEQFEATILLFQWAEEFTGKVDYDLLQSDVASFNLFNALVKDINLQTKKTEDYLFREISISLNSGTEKKVFNSWVTGEKQMLFDCPADVDLFSSKLGDADAVLQALQQSRKDAEGALKHLQQLLTDDFNAKIRPLIREDEKESFSRYSSSAAYWLGMNFAGKADPQKEVLTKYDQLVTRLKKFTGDFMTDKKGYRLENAPSFDWKTQTIRNFVYEIRELDIEGNEVEKSHHTCEFTIAKDQAIVPFVSTGAFYTGFSYPNYAIAEEEGIRRVAETGATHVRVRPAVFLNMLFKTRSDWFYPFLQVGLSTGVNDFLVPFGGGLAISNRFSFSGGGILGYRKDLTDLKVGDLVKDDAELKNDMSNRGVVSWFISLNYNFMR
;
A
#
# COMPACT_ATOMS: atom_id res chain seq x y z
N MET A 1 57.19 26.05 18.96
CA MET A 1 56.47 26.51 17.74
C MET A 1 56.60 25.57 16.53
N LYS A 2 57.79 25.18 16.03
CA LYS A 2 57.92 24.37 14.79
C LYS A 2 57.06 23.09 14.70
N HIS A 3 56.68 22.48 15.82
CA HIS A 3 55.78 21.30 15.85
C HIS A 3 54.28 21.60 16.01
N MET A 4 53.87 22.84 16.30
CA MET A 4 52.44 23.18 16.38
C MET A 4 51.80 23.40 15.01
N LEU A 5 52.52 23.99 14.05
CA LEU A 5 51.96 24.27 12.72
C LEU A 5 51.54 23.00 11.96
N PRO A 6 52.30 21.87 11.99
CA PRO A 6 51.84 20.59 11.41
C PRO A 6 50.60 20.02 12.12
N VAL A 7 50.51 20.16 13.45
CA VAL A 7 49.36 19.68 14.23
C VAL A 7 48.11 20.51 13.94
N LEU A 8 48.26 21.83 13.78
CA LEU A 8 47.16 22.72 13.40
C LEU A 8 46.70 22.45 11.95
N LEU A 9 47.63 22.19 11.02
CA LEU A 9 47.30 21.78 9.65
C LEU A 9 46.60 20.42 9.61
N LEU A 10 47.05 19.44 10.42
CA LEU A 10 46.34 18.17 10.60
C LEU A 10 44.91 18.38 11.11
N ALA A 11 44.71 19.25 12.10
CA ALA A 11 43.39 19.59 12.61
C ALA A 11 42.50 20.24 11.54
N ILE A 12 43.02 21.21 10.79
CA ILE A 12 42.28 21.89 9.71
C ILE A 12 41.92 20.91 8.58
N ILE A 13 42.86 20.06 8.14
CA ILE A 13 42.59 19.03 7.13
C ILE A 13 41.56 18.01 7.66
N SER A 14 41.63 17.65 8.94
CA SER A 14 40.64 16.75 9.57
C SER A 14 39.24 17.37 9.72
N SER A 15 39.11 18.70 9.67
CA SER A 15 37.79 19.36 9.67
C SER A 15 37.01 19.19 8.35
N GLN A 16 37.64 18.62 7.32
CA GLN A 16 36.97 18.13 6.10
C GLN A 16 37.24 16.62 5.87
N ALA A 17 37.67 15.89 6.92
CA ALA A 17 37.70 14.44 6.90
C ALA A 17 36.28 13.89 7.11
N ILE A 18 35.62 13.53 6.01
CA ILE A 18 34.39 12.74 6.08
C ILE A 18 34.84 11.33 6.49
N ALA A 19 34.72 11.04 7.79
CA ALA A 19 34.88 9.70 8.32
C ALA A 19 33.56 8.92 8.20
N GLN A 20 33.61 7.63 8.54
CA GLN A 20 32.47 6.71 8.51
C GLN A 20 31.22 7.32 9.18
N ASP A 21 30.13 7.42 8.44
CA ASP A 21 28.85 7.88 8.95
C ASP A 21 28.06 6.77 9.68
N ASP A 22 27.03 7.17 10.43
CA ASP A 22 26.14 6.23 11.12
C ASP A 22 25.28 5.41 10.17
N GLU A 23 24.97 5.93 8.98
CA GLU A 23 24.05 5.28 8.06
C GLU A 23 24.71 4.05 7.43
N THR A 24 25.99 4.14 7.09
CA THR A 24 26.88 3.04 6.71
C THR A 24 26.83 1.88 7.72
N LEU A 25 26.83 2.18 9.03
CA LEU A 25 26.69 1.17 10.08
C LEU A 25 25.25 0.65 10.24
N ARG A 26 24.25 1.51 10.08
CA ARG A 26 22.84 1.10 10.01
C ARG A 26 22.62 0.16 8.81
N ARG A 27 23.20 0.42 7.64
CA ARG A 27 23.12 -0.47 6.45
C ARG A 27 23.68 -1.87 6.77
N LEU A 28 24.70 -2.00 7.63
CA LEU A 28 25.14 -3.31 8.12
C LEU A 28 24.13 -3.96 9.09
N HIS A 29 23.54 -3.22 10.02
CA HIS A 29 22.72 -3.76 11.13
C HIS A 29 21.20 -3.65 11.01
N GLY A 30 20.69 -3.02 9.94
CA GLY A 30 19.27 -2.89 9.66
C GLY A 30 18.57 -4.25 9.61
N THR A 31 17.32 -4.29 10.07
CA THR A 31 16.57 -5.52 10.32
C THR A 31 16.43 -6.31 9.03
N VAL A 32 17.06 -7.49 8.95
CA VAL A 32 17.10 -8.27 7.70
C VAL A 32 15.73 -8.92 7.43
N VAL A 33 15.15 -8.57 6.28
CA VAL A 33 13.91 -9.12 5.74
C VAL A 33 14.27 -10.06 4.58
N LYS A 34 13.77 -11.29 4.57
CA LYS A 34 14.03 -12.23 3.47
C LYS A 34 13.00 -12.11 2.36
N ASP A 35 11.74 -12.08 2.77
CA ASP A 35 10.61 -12.28 1.88
C ASP A 35 9.46 -11.31 2.18
N ASN A 36 9.20 -10.96 3.45
CA ASN A 36 8.01 -10.17 3.81
C ASN A 36 8.27 -9.17 4.95
N LEU A 37 7.78 -7.94 4.81
CA LEU A 37 7.57 -7.01 5.92
C LEU A 37 6.06 -6.91 6.16
N LEU A 38 5.62 -7.33 7.34
CA LEU A 38 4.22 -7.38 7.76
C LEU A 38 3.96 -6.22 8.73
N LEU A 39 3.13 -5.24 8.36
CA LEU A 39 2.68 -4.17 9.25
C LEU A 39 1.29 -4.44 9.82
N ARG A 40 1.00 -3.83 10.97
CA ARG A 40 -0.36 -3.57 11.46
C ARG A 40 -0.43 -2.20 12.12
N TRP A 41 -1.63 -1.63 12.14
CA TRP A 41 -2.02 -0.68 13.17
C TRP A 41 -2.34 -1.43 14.48
N ASN A 42 -2.26 -0.75 15.62
CA ASN A 42 -2.63 -1.32 16.92
C ASN A 42 -3.45 -0.34 17.75
N ASP A 43 -4.77 -0.42 17.62
CA ASP A 43 -5.82 0.38 18.27
C ASP A 43 -5.68 0.49 19.82
N ALA A 44 -4.86 -0.38 20.44
CA ALA A 44 -4.62 -0.40 21.89
C ALA A 44 -3.36 0.36 22.34
N THR A 45 -2.53 0.88 21.41
CA THR A 45 -1.31 1.64 21.74
C THR A 45 -1.04 2.82 20.79
N ASP A 46 -1.93 3.10 19.84
CA ASP A 46 -1.79 4.16 18.82
C ASP A 46 -0.44 4.15 18.07
N GLU A 47 0.08 2.94 17.81
CA GLU A 47 1.37 2.71 17.16
C GLU A 47 1.25 1.74 15.98
N PHE A 48 1.98 2.05 14.91
CA PHE A 48 2.31 1.06 13.89
C PHE A 48 3.28 0.01 14.45
N GLN A 49 2.98 -1.26 14.20
CA GLN A 49 3.83 -2.39 14.60
C GLN A 49 4.18 -3.25 13.39
N TYR A 50 5.35 -3.88 13.43
CA TYR A 50 5.85 -4.75 12.38
C TYR A 50 6.21 -6.17 12.89
N VAL A 51 6.16 -7.11 11.95
CA VAL A 51 6.75 -8.45 12.00
C VAL A 51 7.55 -8.66 10.70
N VAL A 52 8.59 -9.49 10.76
CA VAL A 52 9.42 -9.83 9.59
C VAL A 52 9.23 -11.31 9.21
N ASP A 53 9.16 -11.55 7.90
CA ASP A 53 8.95 -12.84 7.23
C ASP A 53 7.71 -13.60 7.73
N ASN A 54 7.89 -14.48 8.71
CA ASN A 54 6.85 -15.28 9.36
C ASN A 54 7.05 -15.32 10.90
N ASP A 55 7.82 -14.39 11.50
CA ASP A 55 8.08 -14.30 12.96
C ASP A 55 6.87 -13.69 13.71
N THR A 56 5.70 -14.30 13.55
CA THR A 56 4.40 -13.77 14.03
C THR A 56 4.26 -13.75 15.56
N ALA A 57 5.25 -14.25 16.29
CA ALA A 57 5.27 -14.32 17.75
C ALA A 57 5.49 -12.95 18.43
N LEU A 58 6.25 -12.04 17.81
CA LEU A 58 6.70 -10.79 18.45
C LEU A 58 6.57 -9.58 17.51
N TRP A 59 5.41 -8.94 17.58
CA TRP A 59 5.18 -7.60 17.01
C TRP A 59 6.02 -6.54 17.71
N ARG A 60 6.60 -5.62 16.93
CA ARG A 60 7.53 -4.58 17.42
C ARG A 60 7.09 -3.22 16.89
N SER A 61 7.11 -2.17 17.71
CA SER A 61 6.76 -0.81 17.26
C SER A 61 7.70 -0.31 16.17
N VAL A 62 7.16 0.27 15.10
CA VAL A 62 7.93 0.91 14.03
C VAL A 62 8.48 2.23 14.55
N ARG A 63 9.80 2.30 14.77
CA ARG A 63 10.46 3.55 15.16
C ARG A 63 10.70 4.42 13.91
N LYS A 64 10.62 5.74 14.05
CA LYS A 64 11.05 6.66 12.99
C LYS A 64 12.51 6.36 12.59
N SER A 65 12.78 6.31 11.29
CA SER A 65 14.06 5.89 10.71
C SER A 65 14.45 4.43 11.03
N THR A 66 13.47 3.53 11.19
CA THR A 66 13.77 2.09 11.16
C THR A 66 14.23 1.69 9.76
N LEU A 67 15.41 1.07 9.67
CA LEU A 67 15.98 0.56 8.44
C LEU A 67 15.79 -0.96 8.33
N TYR A 68 15.21 -1.41 7.23
CA TYR A 68 15.04 -2.81 6.87
C TYR A 68 16.00 -3.19 5.72
N ASN A 69 16.69 -4.31 5.88
CA ASN A 69 17.64 -4.84 4.91
C ASN A 69 16.99 -5.98 4.11
N ALA A 70 16.49 -5.67 2.92
CA ALA A 70 15.90 -6.59 1.95
C ALA A 70 16.97 -7.54 1.37
N ARG A 71 16.92 -8.81 1.77
CA ARG A 71 17.82 -9.87 1.27
C ARG A 71 17.41 -10.33 -0.12
N ASN A 72 18.36 -10.88 -0.88
CA ASN A 72 18.05 -11.57 -2.12
C ASN A 72 17.25 -12.86 -1.81
N ASN A 73 15.95 -12.83 -2.07
CA ASN A 73 15.30 -13.96 -2.73
C ASN A 73 15.50 -13.80 -4.25
N HIS A 74 15.43 -14.90 -5.02
CA HIS A 74 15.77 -14.87 -6.45
C HIS A 74 14.77 -14.10 -7.33
N GLY A 75 13.64 -13.67 -6.78
CA GLY A 75 12.69 -12.74 -7.43
C GLY A 75 13.05 -11.26 -7.23
N ASN A 76 14.00 -10.95 -6.34
CA ASN A 76 14.44 -9.60 -6.00
C ASN A 76 13.34 -8.69 -5.40
N THR A 77 12.30 -9.29 -4.82
CA THR A 77 11.13 -8.59 -4.27
C THR A 77 11.01 -8.84 -2.77
N VAL A 78 10.66 -7.80 -2.01
CA VAL A 78 10.10 -7.97 -0.67
C VAL A 78 8.60 -7.74 -0.75
N GLY A 79 7.80 -8.68 -0.24
CA GLY A 79 6.39 -8.45 -0.02
C GLY A 79 6.21 -7.42 1.08
N PHE A 80 5.57 -6.30 0.79
CA PHE A 80 5.18 -5.32 1.81
C PHE A 80 3.68 -5.47 2.05
N HIS A 81 3.31 -5.96 3.23
CA HIS A 81 1.94 -6.35 3.51
C HIS A 81 1.40 -5.59 4.72
N ILE A 82 0.16 -5.12 4.67
CA ILE A 82 -0.56 -4.62 5.84
C ILE A 82 -1.62 -5.64 6.28
N ARG A 83 -1.71 -5.89 7.59
CA ARG A 83 -2.79 -6.66 8.20
C ARG A 83 -4.12 -5.95 7.99
N PHE A 84 -5.21 -6.71 7.93
CA PHE A 84 -6.57 -6.17 7.88
C PHE A 84 -6.79 -5.09 8.95
N TYR A 85 -7.36 -3.97 8.51
CA TYR A 85 -7.83 -2.85 9.32
C TYR A 85 -9.26 -2.54 8.87
N ASN A 86 -10.11 -2.05 9.78
CA ASN A 86 -11.50 -1.71 9.44
C ASN A 86 -11.55 -0.43 8.59
N PRO A 87 -11.95 -0.48 7.30
CA PRO A 87 -11.94 0.68 6.40
C PRO A 87 -13.06 1.69 6.69
N LEU A 88 -13.97 1.39 7.61
CA LEU A 88 -15.00 2.33 8.10
C LEU A 88 -14.50 3.14 9.29
N LYS A 89 -13.52 2.64 10.04
CA LYS A 89 -12.85 3.35 11.14
C LYS A 89 -11.58 4.05 10.71
N TYR A 90 -10.90 3.57 9.66
CA TYR A 90 -9.57 4.06 9.30
C TYR A 90 -9.39 4.26 7.80
N VAL A 91 -8.89 5.45 7.43
CA VAL A 91 -8.32 5.71 6.10
C VAL A 91 -6.79 5.62 6.18
N THR A 92 -6.20 4.83 5.30
CA THR A 92 -4.75 4.62 5.19
C THR A 92 -4.21 5.28 3.93
N LYS A 93 -3.04 5.92 4.00
CA LYS A 93 -2.35 6.51 2.85
C LYS A 93 -0.89 6.07 2.86
N SER A 94 -0.46 5.31 1.86
CA SER A 94 0.93 4.92 1.68
C SER A 94 1.58 5.74 0.57
N SER A 95 2.74 6.33 0.85
CA SER A 95 3.62 6.90 -0.18
C SER A 95 5.03 6.36 -0.03
N PHE A 96 5.82 6.44 -1.09
CA PHE A 96 7.24 6.14 -1.05
C PHE A 96 8.03 7.10 -1.92
N THR A 97 9.29 7.33 -1.56
CA THR A 97 10.28 8.03 -2.37
C THR A 97 11.50 7.16 -2.53
N ASP A 98 11.95 7.01 -3.78
CA ASP A 98 13.26 6.44 -4.06
C ASP A 98 14.31 7.54 -3.95
N VAL A 99 15.35 7.28 -3.17
CA VAL A 99 16.50 8.16 -2.94
C VAL A 99 17.75 7.36 -3.27
N GLU A 100 18.77 8.00 -3.84
CA GLU A 100 20.05 7.33 -4.08
C GLU A 100 20.61 6.77 -2.76
N ASP A 101 21.01 5.51 -2.76
CA ASP A 101 21.62 4.84 -1.60
C ASP A 101 23.00 5.47 -1.36
N PRO A 102 23.30 6.04 -0.17
CA PRO A 102 24.58 6.69 0.10
C PRO A 102 25.78 5.78 -0.19
N VAL A 103 25.61 4.47 -0.06
CA VAL A 103 26.60 3.43 -0.44
C VAL A 103 26.94 3.49 -1.93
N TYR A 104 25.93 3.63 -2.78
CA TYR A 104 26.10 3.76 -4.22
C TYR A 104 26.48 5.17 -4.64
N GLN A 105 26.06 6.22 -3.92
CA GLN A 105 26.60 7.58 -4.12
C GLN A 105 28.10 7.62 -3.84
N ALA A 106 28.57 6.99 -2.75
CA ALA A 106 29.98 6.90 -2.41
C ALA A 106 30.77 6.12 -3.47
N LEU A 107 30.24 4.99 -3.96
CA LEU A 107 30.82 4.28 -5.10
C LEU A 107 30.84 5.15 -6.37
N SER A 108 29.73 5.79 -6.72
CA SER A 108 29.60 6.62 -7.92
C SER A 108 30.56 7.80 -7.89
N GLN A 109 30.65 8.53 -6.77
CA GLN A 109 31.63 9.59 -6.56
C GLN A 109 33.07 9.07 -6.62
N PHE A 110 33.37 7.87 -6.12
CA PHE A 110 34.71 7.28 -6.28
C PHE A 110 35.00 6.93 -7.74
N LEU A 111 34.02 6.35 -8.46
CA LEU A 111 34.14 5.92 -9.85
C LEU A 111 34.13 7.08 -10.85
N SER A 112 33.42 8.18 -10.59
CA SER A 112 33.44 9.40 -11.42
C SER A 112 34.70 10.26 -11.17
N ASN A 113 35.46 9.95 -10.12
CA ASN A 113 36.83 10.40 -9.94
C ASN A 113 37.86 9.45 -10.61
N LEU A 114 37.40 8.37 -11.26
CA LEU A 114 38.17 7.61 -12.24
C LEU A 114 37.82 8.07 -13.68
N PRO A 115 38.69 7.86 -14.68
CA PRO A 115 38.37 8.15 -16.08
C PRO A 115 37.31 7.19 -16.67
N GLU A 116 36.33 7.71 -17.41
CA GLU A 116 35.17 6.97 -17.91
C GLU A 116 35.41 6.13 -19.18
N GLY A 117 34.52 5.15 -19.43
CA GLY A 117 34.41 4.34 -20.66
C GLY A 117 33.06 3.62 -20.75
N GLU A 118 32.51 3.47 -21.96
CA GLU A 118 31.08 3.20 -22.25
C GLU A 118 30.72 1.70 -22.46
N ALA A 119 29.46 1.27 -22.18
CA ALA A 119 28.76 0.18 -22.90
C ALA A 119 27.24 -0.08 -22.57
N LEU A 120 26.35 0.18 -23.55
CA LEU A 120 25.20 -0.66 -24.03
C LEU A 120 23.89 -0.92 -23.21
N ALA A 121 22.79 -1.22 -23.93
CA ALA A 121 21.39 -1.29 -23.43
C ALA A 121 20.38 -2.12 -24.32
N GLY A 122 19.14 -2.37 -23.83
CA GLY A 122 17.93 -2.88 -24.57
C GLY A 122 17.51 -4.36 -24.29
N ALA A 123 16.30 -4.88 -24.60
CA ALA A 123 14.95 -4.30 -24.90
C ALA A 123 13.79 -5.40 -25.00
N THR A 124 12.50 -5.05 -24.76
CA THR A 124 11.18 -5.59 -25.31
C THR A 124 10.69 -7.07 -25.16
N VAL A 125 9.40 -7.50 -25.43
CA VAL A 125 8.02 -7.06 -25.00
C VAL A 125 6.79 -8.00 -25.40
N ALA A 126 5.79 -8.20 -24.50
CA ALA A 126 4.28 -8.28 -24.69
C ALA A 126 3.46 -9.54 -25.24
N PRO A 127 2.07 -9.55 -25.40
CA PRO A 127 1.11 -10.59 -24.84
C PRO A 127 -0.20 -10.96 -25.68
N GLN A 128 -1.33 -11.54 -25.10
CA GLN A 128 -2.83 -11.55 -25.49
C GLN A 128 -3.66 -12.80 -24.93
N LEU A 129 -5.01 -13.08 -24.96
CA LEU A 129 -6.33 -12.44 -25.40
C LEU A 129 -7.67 -12.81 -24.58
N GLN A 130 -8.70 -13.55 -25.12
CA GLN A 130 -10.19 -13.61 -24.75
C GLN A 130 -10.92 -14.96 -25.18
N GLU A 131 -12.22 -15.38 -25.00
CA GLU A 131 -13.47 -15.13 -24.16
C GLU A 131 -14.62 -16.18 -24.51
N GLY A 132 -15.78 -16.32 -23.78
CA GLY A 132 -16.97 -17.17 -24.17
C GLY A 132 -18.29 -17.13 -23.29
N MET A 133 -19.48 -17.61 -23.76
CA MET A 133 -20.87 -17.44 -23.16
C MET A 133 -21.89 -18.62 -23.52
N LYS A 134 -23.26 -18.73 -23.32
CA LYS A 134 -24.46 -17.90 -22.90
C LYS A 134 -25.81 -18.75 -22.75
N LEU A 135 -26.94 -18.19 -22.21
CA LEU A 135 -28.43 -18.57 -22.33
C LEU A 135 -29.03 -19.83 -21.58
N MET A 136 -30.36 -20.13 -21.35
CA MET A 136 -31.73 -19.48 -21.51
C MET A 136 -32.87 -19.94 -20.48
N ALA A 137 -34.16 -20.26 -20.86
CA ALA A 137 -35.39 -20.31 -19.98
C ALA A 137 -36.64 -21.16 -20.48
N PHE A 138 -37.74 -21.39 -19.70
CA PHE A 138 -39.22 -21.49 -20.06
C PHE A 138 -40.17 -21.93 -18.87
N ALA A 139 -41.53 -21.80 -18.94
CA ALA A 139 -42.52 -22.23 -17.88
C ALA A 139 -44.05 -22.22 -18.28
N LYS A 140 -44.96 -23.00 -17.61
CA LYS A 140 -46.47 -22.88 -17.37
C LYS A 140 -47.15 -24.24 -16.97
N ALA A 141 -48.48 -24.43 -16.70
CA ALA A 141 -49.49 -23.81 -15.77
C ALA A 141 -50.94 -24.43 -15.95
N THR A 142 -51.79 -24.61 -14.90
CA THR A 142 -53.19 -25.18 -15.00
C THR A 142 -54.24 -24.71 -13.94
N LYS A 143 -55.42 -25.38 -13.77
CA LYS A 143 -56.75 -24.80 -13.38
C LYS A 143 -57.68 -25.76 -12.55
N GLU A 144 -58.64 -25.25 -11.75
CA GLU A 144 -59.59 -26.05 -10.92
C GLU A 144 -61.04 -25.46 -10.79
N GLU A 145 -61.89 -25.98 -9.88
CA GLU A 145 -63.39 -25.99 -9.92
C GLU A 145 -64.09 -25.33 -8.68
N LYS A 146 -65.43 -25.09 -8.67
CA LYS A 146 -66.16 -24.28 -7.64
C LYS A 146 -67.30 -25.00 -6.88
N ARG A 147 -67.51 -24.61 -5.61
CA ARG A 147 -68.65 -24.94 -4.72
C ARG A 147 -69.45 -23.69 -4.30
N ARG A 148 -70.69 -23.88 -3.80
CA ARG A 148 -71.53 -22.83 -3.16
C ARG A 148 -71.08 -22.53 -1.71
N VAL A 149 -71.31 -21.30 -1.22
CA VAL A 149 -70.66 -20.70 -0.02
C VAL A 149 -71.65 -19.78 0.74
N SER A 150 -71.40 -19.44 2.02
CA SER A 150 -72.24 -18.55 2.87
C SER A 150 -71.73 -17.10 2.91
N LEU A 151 -72.60 -16.13 3.23
CA LEU A 151 -72.17 -14.74 3.49
C LEU A 151 -71.31 -14.58 4.76
N ASP A 152 -71.49 -15.44 5.77
CA ASP A 152 -70.67 -15.39 6.98
C ASP A 152 -69.20 -15.76 6.71
N ASP A 153 -68.92 -16.36 5.55
CA ASP A 153 -67.57 -16.68 5.05
C ASP A 153 -66.93 -15.51 4.27
N LEU A 154 -67.53 -14.30 4.23
CA LEU A 154 -66.97 -13.16 3.49
C LEU A 154 -65.61 -12.69 4.07
N GLU A 155 -64.57 -12.68 3.23
CA GLU A 155 -63.27 -12.10 3.57
C GLU A 155 -63.42 -10.58 3.73
N GLN A 156 -62.88 -10.03 4.82
CA GLN A 156 -62.93 -8.60 5.13
C GLN A 156 -61.61 -7.90 4.77
N PHE A 157 -61.65 -6.60 4.49
CA PHE A 157 -60.42 -5.83 4.24
C PHE A 157 -59.58 -5.71 5.53
N GLU A 158 -58.29 -6.02 5.45
CA GLU A 158 -57.35 -5.69 6.53
C GLU A 158 -57.23 -4.16 6.63
N ALA A 159 -57.11 -3.62 7.85
CA ALA A 159 -56.95 -2.19 8.06
C ALA A 159 -55.65 -1.69 7.39
N THR A 160 -55.81 -0.87 6.36
CA THR A 160 -54.75 -0.34 5.49
C THR A 160 -54.74 1.19 5.52
N ILE A 161 -53.55 1.79 5.43
CA ILE A 161 -53.35 3.23 5.25
C ILE A 161 -53.44 3.60 3.75
N LEU A 162 -53.02 2.70 2.85
CA LEU A 162 -52.93 2.96 1.41
C LEU A 162 -54.29 2.92 0.69
N LEU A 163 -55.18 2.02 1.09
CA LEU A 163 -56.43 1.73 0.35
C LEU A 163 -57.72 1.98 1.15
N PHE A 164 -57.65 2.54 2.36
CA PHE A 164 -58.79 2.71 3.28
C PHE A 164 -60.05 3.25 2.60
N GLN A 165 -59.98 4.48 2.09
CA GLN A 165 -61.12 5.17 1.47
C GLN A 165 -61.64 4.44 0.22
N TRP A 166 -60.75 3.76 -0.52
CA TRP A 166 -61.18 2.98 -1.69
C TRP A 166 -61.93 1.71 -1.27
N ALA A 167 -61.53 1.05 -0.17
CA ALA A 167 -62.23 -0.11 0.37
C ALA A 167 -63.61 0.26 0.94
N GLU A 168 -63.73 1.44 1.58
CA GLU A 168 -65.04 1.99 1.99
C GLU A 168 -65.94 2.28 0.78
N GLU A 169 -65.45 2.99 -0.23
CA GLU A 169 -66.21 3.28 -1.47
C GLU A 169 -66.56 1.99 -2.25
N PHE A 170 -65.67 0.99 -2.26
CA PHE A 170 -65.92 -0.32 -2.87
C PHE A 170 -67.07 -1.03 -2.15
N THR A 171 -66.94 -1.25 -0.84
CA THR A 171 -67.95 -1.99 -0.06
C THR A 171 -69.31 -1.28 -0.07
N GLY A 172 -69.34 0.05 -0.03
CA GLY A 172 -70.59 0.83 -0.20
C GLY A 172 -71.28 0.66 -1.56
N LYS A 173 -70.57 0.21 -2.60
CA LYS A 173 -71.06 0.08 -3.99
C LYS A 173 -71.22 -1.36 -4.48
N VAL A 174 -70.83 -2.35 -3.66
CA VAL A 174 -71.03 -3.77 -3.92
C VAL A 174 -72.51 -4.14 -4.00
N ASP A 175 -72.83 -5.09 -4.87
CA ASP A 175 -74.13 -5.73 -5.00
C ASP A 175 -74.19 -7.00 -4.14
N TYR A 176 -74.62 -6.84 -2.88
CA TYR A 176 -74.69 -7.94 -1.91
C TYR A 176 -75.80 -8.96 -2.22
N ASP A 177 -76.82 -8.61 -3.01
CA ASP A 177 -77.86 -9.54 -3.43
C ASP A 177 -77.35 -10.44 -4.57
N LEU A 178 -76.49 -9.90 -5.44
CA LEU A 178 -75.71 -10.69 -6.39
C LEU A 178 -74.72 -11.63 -5.67
N LEU A 179 -74.02 -11.19 -4.61
CA LEU A 179 -73.12 -12.06 -3.85
C LEU A 179 -73.85 -13.22 -3.14
N GLN A 180 -75.09 -13.02 -2.69
CA GLN A 180 -75.92 -14.08 -2.12
C GLN A 180 -76.42 -15.09 -3.17
N SER A 181 -76.82 -14.59 -4.35
CA SER A 181 -77.50 -15.39 -5.37
C SER A 181 -76.54 -16.07 -6.35
N ASP A 182 -75.42 -15.44 -6.69
CA ASP A 182 -74.37 -16.00 -7.52
C ASP A 182 -73.06 -16.32 -6.77
N VAL A 183 -72.81 -17.61 -6.69
CA VAL A 183 -71.61 -18.22 -6.12
C VAL A 183 -70.37 -18.01 -6.98
N ALA A 184 -70.49 -17.76 -8.28
CA ALA A 184 -69.33 -17.37 -9.08
C ALA A 184 -68.81 -15.99 -8.63
N SER A 185 -69.72 -15.04 -8.41
CA SER A 185 -69.48 -13.69 -7.89
C SER A 185 -69.04 -13.69 -6.42
N PHE A 186 -69.65 -14.47 -5.53
CA PHE A 186 -69.17 -14.66 -4.16
C PHE A 186 -67.68 -15.04 -4.11
N ASN A 187 -67.33 -16.12 -4.82
CA ASN A 187 -65.95 -16.61 -4.85
C ASN A 187 -65.00 -15.63 -5.58
N LEU A 188 -65.53 -14.75 -6.44
CA LEU A 188 -64.75 -13.67 -7.05
C LEU A 188 -64.47 -12.55 -6.03
N PHE A 189 -65.47 -12.15 -5.22
CA PHE A 189 -65.30 -11.19 -4.14
C PHE A 189 -64.28 -11.67 -3.09
N ASN A 190 -64.41 -12.88 -2.55
CA ASN A 190 -63.46 -13.39 -1.56
C ASN A 190 -62.03 -13.50 -2.12
N ALA A 191 -61.88 -13.94 -3.37
CA ALA A 191 -60.58 -13.96 -4.04
C ALA A 191 -60.01 -12.54 -4.22
N LEU A 192 -60.86 -11.56 -4.58
CA LEU A 192 -60.50 -10.17 -4.77
C LEU A 192 -60.04 -9.50 -3.46
N VAL A 193 -60.82 -9.62 -2.38
CA VAL A 193 -60.46 -9.03 -1.07
C VAL A 193 -59.18 -9.65 -0.53
N LYS A 194 -59.04 -10.98 -0.62
CA LYS A 194 -57.84 -11.71 -0.19
C LYS A 194 -56.58 -11.29 -0.96
N ASP A 195 -56.70 -11.09 -2.27
CA ASP A 195 -55.63 -10.62 -3.15
C ASP A 195 -55.26 -9.15 -2.85
N ILE A 196 -56.25 -8.26 -2.72
CA ILE A 196 -56.02 -6.86 -2.32
C ILE A 196 -55.33 -6.79 -0.96
N ASN A 197 -55.84 -7.50 0.06
CA ASN A 197 -55.21 -7.57 1.38
C ASN A 197 -53.75 -8.02 1.27
N LEU A 198 -53.47 -9.10 0.54
CA LEU A 198 -52.12 -9.64 0.37
C LEU A 198 -51.16 -8.65 -0.31
N GLN A 199 -51.57 -8.00 -1.40
CA GLN A 199 -50.71 -7.04 -2.09
C GLN A 199 -50.54 -5.75 -1.26
N THR A 200 -51.61 -5.28 -0.62
CA THR A 200 -51.58 -4.07 0.22
C THR A 200 -50.65 -4.28 1.42
N LYS A 201 -50.74 -5.44 2.07
CA LYS A 201 -49.88 -5.85 3.18
C LYS A 201 -48.41 -5.85 2.78
N LYS A 202 -48.02 -6.49 1.66
CA LYS A 202 -46.64 -6.42 1.13
C LYS A 202 -46.15 -4.99 0.90
N THR A 203 -47.05 -4.13 0.41
CA THR A 203 -46.74 -2.72 0.11
C THR A 203 -46.50 -1.93 1.40
N GLU A 204 -47.32 -2.14 2.43
CA GLU A 204 -47.16 -1.50 3.74
C GLU A 204 -46.03 -2.08 4.60
N ASP A 205 -45.77 -3.39 4.49
CA ASP A 205 -44.68 -4.07 5.21
C ASP A 205 -43.32 -3.49 4.84
N TYR A 206 -43.14 -3.08 3.57
CA TYR A 206 -41.95 -2.38 3.09
C TYR A 206 -41.92 -0.88 3.43
N LEU A 207 -43.07 -0.18 3.30
CA LEU A 207 -43.12 1.29 3.45
C LEU A 207 -43.18 1.77 4.92
N PHE A 208 -43.85 1.04 5.80
CA PHE A 208 -44.28 1.58 7.11
C PHE A 208 -44.05 0.65 8.31
N ARG A 209 -44.02 -0.67 8.11
CA ARG A 209 -43.98 -1.66 9.21
C ARG A 209 -42.57 -2.22 9.41
N GLU A 210 -42.43 -3.20 10.29
CA GLU A 210 -41.16 -3.87 10.56
C GLU A 210 -40.90 -4.99 9.57
N ILE A 211 -39.76 -4.93 8.88
CA ILE A 211 -39.31 -5.99 7.98
C ILE A 211 -38.61 -7.04 8.85
N SER A 212 -39.09 -8.29 8.77
CA SER A 212 -38.53 -9.43 9.49
C SER A 212 -37.41 -10.06 8.66
N ILE A 213 -36.19 -10.13 9.20
CA ILE A 213 -35.02 -10.71 8.52
C ILE A 213 -34.36 -11.74 9.43
N SER A 214 -34.02 -12.90 8.86
CA SER A 214 -33.31 -13.98 9.55
C SER A 214 -31.83 -13.94 9.21
N LEU A 215 -31.01 -13.75 10.23
CA LEU A 215 -29.54 -13.70 10.18
C LEU A 215 -28.95 -14.87 10.99
N ASN A 216 -27.61 -14.98 10.98
CA ASN A 216 -26.90 -16.00 11.76
C ASN A 216 -27.10 -15.83 13.29
N SER A 217 -27.46 -14.62 13.76
CA SER A 217 -27.83 -14.32 15.15
C SER A 217 -29.26 -14.72 15.53
N GLY A 218 -30.13 -15.01 14.56
CA GLY A 218 -31.57 -15.25 14.75
C GLY A 218 -32.44 -14.38 13.84
N THR A 219 -33.75 -14.38 14.08
CA THR A 219 -34.70 -13.53 13.35
C THR A 219 -35.03 -12.28 14.15
N GLU A 220 -34.76 -11.11 13.57
CA GLU A 220 -35.10 -9.81 14.15
C GLU A 220 -36.15 -9.08 13.28
N LYS A 221 -36.79 -8.08 13.86
CA LYS A 221 -37.74 -7.18 13.20
C LYS A 221 -37.32 -5.74 13.44
N LYS A 222 -37.19 -4.96 12.37
CA LYS A 222 -36.86 -3.53 12.42
C LYS A 222 -37.52 -2.82 11.25
N VAL A 223 -37.83 -1.53 11.41
CA VAL A 223 -38.19 -0.67 10.27
C VAL A 223 -36.99 -0.48 9.34
N PHE A 224 -37.24 -0.23 8.05
CA PHE A 224 -36.24 -0.13 6.98
C PHE A 224 -34.96 0.66 7.36
N ASN A 225 -35.10 1.87 7.91
CA ASN A 225 -33.94 2.70 8.28
C ASN A 225 -33.12 2.11 9.44
N SER A 226 -33.79 1.47 10.41
CA SER A 226 -33.13 0.85 11.57
C SER A 226 -32.35 -0.40 11.20
N TRP A 227 -32.70 -1.08 10.11
CA TRP A 227 -31.84 -2.09 9.49
C TRP A 227 -30.55 -1.45 8.96
N VAL A 228 -30.65 -0.51 8.01
CA VAL A 228 -29.47 0.08 7.35
C VAL A 228 -28.53 0.78 8.34
N THR A 229 -29.05 1.53 9.32
CA THR A 229 -28.24 2.15 10.37
C THR A 229 -27.63 1.13 11.33
N GLY A 230 -28.36 0.05 11.66
CA GLY A 230 -27.86 -1.02 12.53
C GLY A 230 -26.68 -1.78 11.92
N GLU A 231 -26.79 -2.16 10.64
CA GLU A 231 -25.70 -2.85 9.93
C GLU A 231 -24.49 -1.91 9.73
N LYS A 232 -24.72 -0.62 9.46
CA LYS A 232 -23.64 0.38 9.40
C LYS A 232 -22.89 0.47 10.73
N GLN A 233 -23.62 0.59 11.85
CA GLN A 233 -23.05 0.65 13.19
C GLN A 233 -22.25 -0.62 13.52
N MET A 234 -22.82 -1.80 13.25
CA MET A 234 -22.16 -3.10 13.48
C MET A 234 -20.86 -3.25 12.68
N LEU A 235 -20.86 -2.85 11.40
CA LEU A 235 -19.65 -2.89 10.57
C LEU A 235 -18.61 -1.85 11.01
N PHE A 236 -19.02 -0.67 11.47
CA PHE A 236 -18.12 0.32 12.05
C PHE A 236 -17.49 -0.20 13.37
N ASP A 237 -18.30 -0.67 14.30
CA ASP A 237 -17.86 -1.14 15.62
C ASP A 237 -16.98 -2.39 15.57
N CYS A 238 -17.08 -3.20 14.50
CA CYS A 238 -16.23 -4.36 14.27
C CYS A 238 -14.73 -4.04 14.46
N PRO A 239 -13.95 -4.88 15.16
CA PRO A 239 -12.50 -4.69 15.33
C PRO A 239 -11.73 -5.01 14.03
N ALA A 240 -10.42 -4.76 14.05
CA ALA A 240 -9.46 -5.10 12.99
C ALA A 240 -9.17 -6.62 12.89
N ASP A 241 -10.22 -7.43 12.70
CA ASP A 241 -10.16 -8.86 12.47
C ASP A 241 -10.90 -9.22 11.16
N VAL A 242 -10.21 -9.89 10.24
CA VAL A 242 -10.71 -10.13 8.87
C VAL A 242 -11.83 -11.18 8.84
N ASP A 243 -11.74 -12.22 9.66
CA ASP A 243 -12.70 -13.33 9.64
C ASP A 243 -14.02 -12.87 10.29
N LEU A 244 -13.93 -12.12 11.39
CA LEU A 244 -15.09 -11.49 12.02
C LEU A 244 -15.73 -10.41 11.13
N PHE A 245 -14.93 -9.52 10.53
CA PHE A 245 -15.46 -8.50 9.61
C PHE A 245 -16.10 -9.12 8.37
N SER A 246 -15.49 -10.16 7.79
CA SER A 246 -16.07 -10.91 6.67
C SER A 246 -17.39 -11.58 7.06
N SER A 247 -17.49 -12.16 8.27
CA SER A 247 -18.76 -12.71 8.77
C SER A 247 -19.83 -11.63 8.93
N LYS A 248 -19.47 -10.45 9.47
CA LYS A 248 -20.40 -9.33 9.64
C LYS A 248 -20.82 -8.65 8.36
N LEU A 249 -19.95 -8.65 7.36
CA LEU A 249 -20.27 -8.24 6.00
C LEU A 249 -21.21 -9.24 5.29
N GLY A 250 -21.17 -10.52 5.68
CA GLY A 250 -22.14 -11.54 5.26
C GLY A 250 -23.54 -11.31 5.85
N ASP A 251 -23.62 -11.00 7.16
CA ASP A 251 -24.88 -10.61 7.81
C ASP A 251 -25.49 -9.37 7.11
N ALA A 252 -24.68 -8.32 6.90
CA ALA A 252 -25.08 -7.07 6.26
C ALA A 252 -25.57 -7.27 4.80
N ASP A 253 -24.93 -8.18 4.05
CA ASP A 253 -25.37 -8.54 2.69
C ASP A 253 -26.70 -9.31 2.68
N ALA A 254 -26.93 -10.19 3.66
CA ALA A 254 -28.22 -10.85 3.82
C ALA A 254 -29.36 -9.84 4.11
N VAL A 255 -29.09 -8.82 4.95
CA VAL A 255 -30.00 -7.68 5.14
C VAL A 255 -30.24 -6.93 3.83
N LEU A 256 -29.19 -6.60 3.08
CA LEU A 256 -29.29 -5.91 1.78
C LEU A 256 -30.19 -6.69 0.80
N GLN A 257 -29.95 -7.99 0.63
CA GLN A 257 -30.74 -8.84 -0.27
C GLN A 257 -32.20 -8.96 0.18
N ALA A 258 -32.46 -9.10 1.48
CA ALA A 258 -33.81 -9.15 2.02
C ALA A 258 -34.58 -7.83 1.82
N LEU A 259 -33.93 -6.67 2.01
CA LEU A 259 -34.54 -5.36 1.75
C LEU A 259 -34.75 -5.11 0.25
N GLN A 260 -33.82 -5.53 -0.62
CA GLN A 260 -33.97 -5.45 -2.08
C GLN A 260 -35.15 -6.32 -2.57
N GLN A 261 -35.31 -7.53 -2.03
CA GLN A 261 -36.42 -8.42 -2.37
C GLN A 261 -37.75 -7.90 -1.80
N SER A 262 -37.78 -7.39 -0.56
CA SER A 262 -38.96 -6.74 0.04
C SER A 262 -39.43 -5.54 -0.79
N ARG A 263 -38.52 -4.68 -1.24
CA ARG A 263 -38.83 -3.58 -2.17
C ARG A 263 -39.45 -4.09 -3.46
N LYS A 264 -38.87 -5.12 -4.07
CA LYS A 264 -39.33 -5.71 -5.34
C LYS A 264 -40.70 -6.37 -5.21
N ASP A 265 -40.99 -7.02 -4.08
CA ASP A 265 -42.32 -7.56 -3.79
C ASP A 265 -43.35 -6.46 -3.57
N ALA A 266 -42.98 -5.34 -2.94
CA ALA A 266 -43.81 -4.15 -2.79
C ALA A 266 -44.07 -3.42 -4.12
N GLU A 267 -43.05 -3.27 -4.98
CA GLU A 267 -43.19 -2.71 -6.34
C GLU A 267 -44.09 -3.60 -7.23
N GLY A 268 -43.94 -4.93 -7.13
CA GLY A 268 -44.80 -5.89 -7.81
C GLY A 268 -46.24 -5.88 -7.30
N ALA A 269 -46.42 -5.80 -5.98
CA ALA A 269 -47.72 -5.72 -5.32
C ALA A 269 -48.47 -4.43 -5.66
N LEU A 270 -47.78 -3.27 -5.63
CA LEU A 270 -48.32 -1.99 -6.10
C LEU A 270 -48.78 -2.10 -7.55
N LYS A 271 -47.93 -2.58 -8.46
CA LYS A 271 -48.28 -2.71 -9.88
C LYS A 271 -49.50 -3.60 -10.07
N HIS A 272 -49.59 -4.70 -9.32
CA HIS A 272 -50.76 -5.58 -9.34
C HIS A 272 -52.03 -4.86 -8.87
N LEU A 273 -51.97 -4.11 -7.77
CA LEU A 273 -53.10 -3.28 -7.30
C LEU A 273 -53.51 -2.23 -8.33
N GLN A 274 -52.56 -1.54 -8.96
CA GLN A 274 -52.86 -0.58 -10.03
C GLN A 274 -53.56 -1.27 -11.21
N GLN A 275 -53.03 -2.40 -11.67
CA GLN A 275 -53.58 -3.16 -12.79
C GLN A 275 -54.97 -3.75 -12.48
N LEU A 276 -55.21 -4.17 -11.24
CA LEU A 276 -56.51 -4.62 -10.73
C LEU A 276 -57.57 -3.50 -10.75
N LEU A 277 -57.14 -2.27 -10.45
CA LEU A 277 -57.98 -1.06 -10.39
C LEU A 277 -58.20 -0.38 -11.75
N THR A 278 -57.40 -0.71 -12.78
CA THR A 278 -57.55 -0.19 -14.17
C THR A 278 -57.92 -1.28 -15.17
N ASP A 279 -56.97 -2.14 -15.53
CA ASP A 279 -57.03 -3.01 -16.71
C ASP A 279 -57.96 -4.19 -16.44
N ASP A 280 -57.79 -4.81 -15.27
CA ASP A 280 -58.55 -5.96 -14.78
C ASP A 280 -59.89 -5.53 -14.15
N PHE A 281 -60.12 -4.22 -13.93
CA PHE A 281 -61.33 -3.69 -13.26
C PHE A 281 -62.62 -4.27 -13.86
N ASN A 282 -62.72 -4.27 -15.19
CA ASN A 282 -63.92 -4.75 -15.90
C ASN A 282 -64.17 -6.26 -15.73
N ALA A 283 -63.12 -7.04 -15.44
CA ALA A 283 -63.19 -8.49 -15.29
C ALA A 283 -63.22 -8.98 -13.82
N LYS A 284 -62.72 -8.15 -12.89
CA LYS A 284 -62.52 -8.52 -11.48
C LYS A 284 -63.43 -7.77 -10.51
N ILE A 285 -63.66 -6.49 -10.76
CA ILE A 285 -64.31 -5.56 -9.82
C ILE A 285 -65.70 -5.18 -10.32
N ARG A 286 -65.82 -4.70 -11.56
CA ARG A 286 -67.09 -4.31 -12.20
C ARG A 286 -68.23 -5.34 -12.10
N PRO A 287 -68.00 -6.67 -12.15
CA PRO A 287 -69.07 -7.65 -11.98
C PRO A 287 -69.72 -7.63 -10.59
N LEU A 288 -69.04 -7.10 -9.57
CA LEU A 288 -69.46 -7.11 -8.17
C LEU A 288 -70.17 -5.81 -7.71
N ILE A 289 -70.25 -4.81 -8.59
CA ILE A 289 -70.76 -3.46 -8.31
C ILE A 289 -72.20 -3.33 -8.82
N ARG A 290 -73.05 -2.54 -8.15
CA ARG A 290 -74.41 -2.22 -8.60
C ARG A 290 -74.39 -1.48 -9.95
N GLU A 291 -75.32 -1.79 -10.86
CA GLU A 291 -75.25 -1.37 -12.27
C GLU A 291 -75.13 0.15 -12.48
N ASP A 292 -75.85 0.93 -11.66
CA ASP A 292 -75.86 2.40 -11.65
C ASP A 292 -74.53 3.02 -11.20
N GLU A 293 -73.73 2.29 -10.43
CA GLU A 293 -72.45 2.74 -9.84
C GLU A 293 -71.21 2.26 -10.61
N LYS A 294 -71.36 1.45 -11.68
CA LYS A 294 -70.22 0.89 -12.42
C LYS A 294 -69.34 1.95 -13.09
N GLU A 295 -69.94 2.99 -13.65
CA GLU A 295 -69.23 4.04 -14.40
C GLU A 295 -68.65 5.14 -13.50
N SER A 296 -69.26 5.44 -12.35
CA SER A 296 -68.71 6.31 -11.31
C SER A 296 -67.50 5.64 -10.65
N PHE A 297 -67.67 4.39 -10.20
CA PHE A 297 -66.64 3.67 -9.45
C PHE A 297 -65.43 3.24 -10.30
N SER A 298 -65.61 3.00 -11.61
CA SER A 298 -64.51 2.75 -12.55
C SER A 298 -63.52 3.93 -12.63
N ARG A 299 -64.05 5.16 -12.75
CA ARG A 299 -63.23 6.40 -12.80
C ARG A 299 -62.55 6.67 -11.47
N TYR A 300 -63.26 6.44 -10.36
CA TYR A 300 -62.70 6.55 -9.02
C TYR A 300 -61.56 5.55 -8.79
N SER A 301 -61.75 4.28 -9.15
CA SER A 301 -60.72 3.22 -9.03
C SER A 301 -59.48 3.51 -9.88
N SER A 302 -59.68 3.96 -11.12
CA SER A 302 -58.58 4.41 -12.00
C SER A 302 -57.82 5.61 -11.42
N SER A 303 -58.52 6.51 -10.72
CA SER A 303 -57.90 7.65 -10.03
C SER A 303 -57.13 7.19 -8.78
N ALA A 304 -57.68 6.25 -8.01
CA ALA A 304 -57.01 5.65 -6.86
C ALA A 304 -55.72 4.91 -7.26
N ALA A 305 -55.72 4.18 -8.38
CA ALA A 305 -54.52 3.55 -8.94
C ALA A 305 -53.39 4.55 -9.22
N TYR A 306 -53.71 5.74 -9.72
CA TYR A 306 -52.74 6.81 -9.94
C TYR A 306 -52.20 7.37 -8.61
N TRP A 307 -53.09 7.68 -7.65
CA TRP A 307 -52.70 8.18 -6.32
C TRP A 307 -51.85 7.18 -5.52
N LEU A 308 -52.15 5.88 -5.60
CA LEU A 308 -51.31 4.83 -5.02
C LEU A 308 -49.88 4.86 -5.59
N GLY A 309 -49.75 5.03 -6.91
CA GLY A 309 -48.45 5.15 -7.57
C GLY A 309 -47.64 6.35 -7.07
N MET A 310 -48.28 7.52 -6.96
CA MET A 310 -47.64 8.74 -6.43
C MET A 310 -47.23 8.60 -4.95
N ASN A 311 -48.14 8.10 -4.12
CA ASN A 311 -47.92 7.94 -2.68
C ASN A 311 -46.84 6.89 -2.38
N PHE A 312 -46.78 5.81 -3.17
CA PHE A 312 -45.70 4.84 -3.08
C PHE A 312 -44.36 5.45 -3.50
N ALA A 313 -44.28 6.09 -4.67
CA ALA A 313 -43.03 6.69 -5.17
C ALA A 313 -42.45 7.70 -4.16
N GLY A 314 -43.29 8.59 -3.62
CA GLY A 314 -42.90 9.58 -2.61
C GLY A 314 -42.41 9.02 -1.26
N LYS A 315 -42.48 7.69 -1.04
CA LYS A 315 -41.90 6.99 0.12
C LYS A 315 -40.80 6.01 -0.27
N ALA A 316 -40.98 5.30 -1.38
CA ALA A 316 -40.07 4.26 -1.86
C ALA A 316 -38.82 4.83 -2.55
N ASP A 317 -38.89 5.97 -3.25
CA ASP A 317 -37.71 6.53 -3.94
C ASP A 317 -36.57 6.93 -2.97
N PRO A 318 -36.82 7.58 -1.82
CA PRO A 318 -35.81 7.80 -0.79
C PRO A 318 -35.20 6.49 -0.25
N GLN A 319 -36.02 5.46 0.02
CA GLN A 319 -35.55 4.15 0.47
C GLN A 319 -34.69 3.45 -0.60
N LYS A 320 -35.06 3.59 -1.88
CA LYS A 320 -34.34 3.10 -3.06
C LYS A 320 -33.01 3.82 -3.26
N GLU A 321 -32.91 5.11 -2.97
CA GLU A 321 -31.62 5.82 -2.94
C GLU A 321 -30.72 5.28 -1.81
N VAL A 322 -31.27 5.07 -0.62
CA VAL A 322 -30.55 4.46 0.52
C VAL A 322 -30.08 3.05 0.20
N LEU A 323 -30.93 2.18 -0.38
CA LEU A 323 -30.52 0.84 -0.84
C LEU A 323 -29.42 0.91 -1.89
N THR A 324 -29.47 1.88 -2.80
CA THR A 324 -28.45 2.04 -3.85
C THR A 324 -27.09 2.41 -3.24
N LYS A 325 -27.07 3.28 -2.22
CA LYS A 325 -25.85 3.63 -1.47
C LYS A 325 -25.34 2.46 -0.62
N TYR A 326 -26.25 1.70 -0.01
CA TYR A 326 -25.92 0.54 0.82
C TYR A 326 -25.36 -0.64 -0.01
N ASP A 327 -25.94 -0.90 -1.18
CA ASP A 327 -25.43 -1.87 -2.17
C ASP A 327 -24.00 -1.53 -2.64
N GLN A 328 -23.75 -0.26 -2.95
CA GLN A 328 -22.42 0.23 -3.30
C GLN A 328 -21.42 0.12 -2.13
N LEU A 329 -21.88 0.34 -0.89
CA LEU A 329 -21.05 0.18 0.31
C LEU A 329 -20.67 -1.29 0.52
N VAL A 330 -21.65 -2.19 0.59
CA VAL A 330 -21.43 -3.64 0.77
C VAL A 330 -20.55 -4.20 -0.35
N THR A 331 -20.76 -3.79 -1.60
CA THR A 331 -19.93 -4.20 -2.75
C THR A 331 -18.48 -3.72 -2.63
N ARG A 332 -18.24 -2.47 -2.21
CA ARG A 332 -16.88 -1.94 -1.97
C ARG A 332 -16.19 -2.65 -0.82
N LEU A 333 -16.90 -2.88 0.29
CA LEU A 333 -16.38 -3.61 1.45
C LEU A 333 -16.08 -5.07 1.12
N LYS A 334 -16.90 -5.73 0.28
CA LYS A 334 -16.68 -7.11 -0.17
C LYS A 334 -15.40 -7.21 -0.99
N LYS A 335 -15.18 -6.27 -1.93
CA LYS A 335 -13.94 -6.20 -2.69
C LYS A 335 -12.74 -5.99 -1.75
N PHE A 336 -12.79 -4.95 -0.92
CA PHE A 336 -11.72 -4.62 0.03
C PHE A 336 -11.36 -5.81 0.91
N THR A 337 -12.35 -6.50 1.48
CA THR A 337 -12.12 -7.64 2.39
C THR A 337 -11.54 -8.84 1.62
N GLY A 338 -11.98 -9.08 0.38
CA GLY A 338 -11.43 -10.12 -0.49
C GLY A 338 -9.94 -9.98 -0.77
N ASP A 339 -9.42 -8.75 -0.83
CA ASP A 339 -7.99 -8.45 -1.00
C ASP A 339 -7.13 -8.93 0.21
N PHE A 340 -7.73 -9.20 1.38
CA PHE A 340 -7.06 -9.77 2.57
C PHE A 340 -7.32 -11.28 2.78
N MET A 341 -8.24 -11.87 2.02
CA MET A 341 -8.63 -13.28 2.13
C MET A 341 -7.92 -14.19 1.10
N THR A 342 -7.26 -13.58 0.11
CA THR A 342 -6.62 -14.26 -1.02
C THR A 342 -5.10 -14.41 -0.84
N ASP A 343 -4.42 -13.38 -0.35
CA ASP A 343 -3.05 -13.44 0.16
C ASP A 343 -3.04 -13.93 1.63
N LYS A 344 -1.86 -14.22 2.19
CA LYS A 344 -1.62 -14.79 3.54
C LYS A 344 -2.70 -14.34 4.54
N LYS A 345 -3.65 -15.23 4.88
CA LYS A 345 -4.89 -14.96 5.65
C LYS A 345 -4.82 -13.71 6.55
N GLY A 346 -5.52 -12.65 6.13
CA GLY A 346 -5.65 -11.40 6.87
C GLY A 346 -4.60 -10.33 6.56
N TYR A 347 -3.88 -10.44 5.45
CA TYR A 347 -2.94 -9.43 4.96
C TYR A 347 -3.22 -9.07 3.49
N ARG A 348 -3.13 -7.79 3.15
CA ARG A 348 -3.09 -7.29 1.77
C ARG A 348 -1.65 -6.93 1.42
N LEU A 349 -1.18 -7.42 0.28
CA LEU A 349 0.05 -6.95 -0.36
C LEU A 349 -0.16 -5.51 -0.86
N GLU A 350 0.51 -4.57 -0.22
CA GLU A 350 0.73 -3.22 -0.75
C GLU A 350 1.86 -3.26 -1.78
N ASN A 351 1.80 -2.40 -2.81
CA ASN A 351 2.70 -2.34 -3.98
C ASN A 351 4.10 -2.92 -3.72
N ALA A 352 4.31 -4.19 -4.05
CA ALA A 352 5.51 -4.94 -3.68
C ALA A 352 6.78 -4.21 -4.15
N PRO A 353 7.67 -3.77 -3.24
CA PRO A 353 8.94 -3.19 -3.66
C PRO A 353 9.82 -4.24 -4.33
N SER A 354 9.79 -4.22 -5.66
CA SER A 354 10.82 -4.78 -6.52
C SER A 354 12.07 -3.92 -6.42
N PHE A 355 13.14 -4.50 -5.90
CA PHE A 355 14.47 -3.89 -5.91
C PHE A 355 15.25 -4.54 -7.05
N ASP A 356 15.27 -3.96 -8.25
CA ASP A 356 16.21 -4.42 -9.28
C ASP A 356 17.63 -4.33 -8.69
N TRP A 357 18.43 -5.39 -8.77
CA TRP A 357 19.75 -5.41 -8.13
C TRP A 357 20.76 -4.49 -8.81
N LYS A 358 20.37 -3.87 -9.94
CA LYS A 358 21.01 -2.71 -10.58
C LYS A 358 20.62 -1.35 -9.97
N THR A 359 19.46 -1.23 -9.32
CA THR A 359 19.02 0.04 -8.73
C THR A 359 19.97 0.47 -7.62
N GLN A 360 20.36 1.73 -7.68
CA GLN A 360 21.31 2.38 -6.79
C GLN A 360 20.58 3.15 -5.68
N THR A 361 19.40 2.68 -5.27
CA THR A 361 18.44 3.44 -4.46
C THR A 361 18.02 2.69 -3.19
N ILE A 362 17.74 3.49 -2.15
CA ILE A 362 16.95 3.11 -0.99
C ILE A 362 15.51 3.63 -1.18
N ARG A 363 14.53 2.92 -0.64
CA ARG A 363 13.13 3.35 -0.68
C ARG A 363 12.68 3.78 0.70
N ASN A 364 12.38 5.07 0.86
CA ASN A 364 11.77 5.62 2.06
C ASN A 364 10.25 5.51 1.92
N PHE A 365 9.60 4.87 2.89
CA PHE A 365 8.15 4.75 2.97
C PHE A 365 7.61 5.70 4.03
N VAL A 366 6.51 6.36 3.70
CA VAL A 366 5.66 7.05 4.67
C VAL A 366 4.30 6.38 4.63
N TYR A 367 3.93 5.72 5.73
CA TYR A 367 2.60 5.14 5.89
C TYR A 367 1.82 5.98 6.90
N GLU A 368 0.69 6.52 6.47
CA GLU A 368 -0.25 7.27 7.31
C GLU A 368 -1.51 6.45 7.58
N ILE A 369 -2.06 6.61 8.77
CA ILE A 369 -3.43 6.21 9.10
C ILE A 369 -4.13 7.39 9.78
N ARG A 370 -5.43 7.50 9.56
CA ARG A 370 -6.32 8.49 10.18
C ARG A 370 -7.63 7.82 10.53
N GLU A 371 -8.18 8.16 11.69
CA GLU A 371 -9.51 7.73 12.10
C GLU A 371 -10.59 8.45 11.31
N LEU A 372 -11.71 7.74 11.15
CA LEU A 372 -12.95 8.23 10.59
C LEU A 372 -14.01 8.24 11.69
N ASP A 373 -14.82 9.30 11.75
CA ASP A 373 -16.08 9.24 12.49
C ASP A 373 -17.08 8.32 11.77
N ILE A 374 -18.22 8.04 12.41
CA ILE A 374 -19.23 7.14 11.81
C ILE A 374 -19.89 7.77 10.56
N GLU A 375 -19.89 9.09 10.42
CA GLU A 375 -20.30 9.80 9.19
C GLU A 375 -19.32 9.58 8.03
N GLY A 376 -18.05 9.32 8.31
CA GLY A 376 -16.96 9.05 7.35
C GLY A 376 -15.97 10.20 7.16
N ASN A 377 -15.93 11.19 8.07
CA ASN A 377 -15.01 12.32 8.03
C ASN A 377 -13.69 11.99 8.75
N GLU A 378 -12.55 12.50 8.27
CA GLU A 378 -11.26 12.35 8.95
C GLU A 378 -11.25 13.11 10.30
N VAL A 379 -10.96 12.40 11.39
CA VAL A 379 -10.84 13.00 12.72
C VAL A 379 -9.53 13.78 12.81
N GLU A 380 -9.60 15.11 12.88
CA GLU A 380 -8.46 16.05 12.72
C GLU A 380 -7.19 15.70 13.53
N LYS A 381 -7.34 15.12 14.72
CA LYS A 381 -6.23 14.80 15.64
C LYS A 381 -5.67 13.38 15.52
N SER A 382 -6.29 12.53 14.70
CA SER A 382 -5.95 11.10 14.55
C SER A 382 -4.84 10.83 13.52
N HIS A 383 -4.02 11.82 13.19
CA HIS A 383 -3.02 11.67 12.12
C HIS A 383 -1.76 10.98 12.63
N HIS A 384 -1.73 9.65 12.54
CA HIS A 384 -0.57 8.83 12.89
C HIS A 384 0.22 8.47 11.64
N THR A 385 1.54 8.61 11.71
CA THR A 385 2.46 8.27 10.62
C THR A 385 3.60 7.38 11.10
N CYS A 386 4.08 6.48 10.24
CA CYS A 386 5.37 5.84 10.42
C CYS A 386 6.25 6.02 9.20
N GLU A 387 7.52 6.36 9.46
CA GLU A 387 8.55 6.58 8.46
C GLU A 387 9.63 5.50 8.62
N PHE A 388 9.84 4.71 7.57
CA PHE A 388 10.86 3.66 7.56
C PHE A 388 11.51 3.53 6.19
N THR A 389 12.75 3.04 6.18
CA THR A 389 13.53 2.85 4.97
C THR A 389 13.67 1.36 4.69
N ILE A 390 13.41 0.94 3.46
CA ILE A 390 13.84 -0.39 2.99
C ILE A 390 15.01 -0.19 2.03
N ALA A 391 16.10 -0.88 2.32
CA ALA A 391 17.33 -0.88 1.54
C ALA A 391 17.79 -2.32 1.30
N LYS A 392 18.67 -2.53 0.32
CA LYS A 392 19.19 -3.86 -0.04
C LYS A 392 20.19 -4.37 1.01
N ASP A 393 20.01 -5.60 1.49
CA ASP A 393 20.95 -6.27 2.40
C ASP A 393 22.29 -6.50 1.69
N GLN A 394 23.38 -6.10 2.35
CA GLN A 394 24.72 -6.11 1.80
C GLN A 394 25.69 -6.77 2.79
N ALA A 395 26.41 -7.79 2.34
CA ALA A 395 27.51 -8.39 3.10
C ALA A 395 28.76 -7.49 3.12
N ILE A 396 28.87 -6.60 2.13
CA ILE A 396 29.93 -5.61 1.97
C ILE A 396 29.26 -4.24 1.77
N VAL A 397 29.48 -3.30 2.69
CA VAL A 397 29.00 -1.92 2.58
C VAL A 397 30.19 -1.01 2.28
N PRO A 398 30.35 -0.55 1.01
CA PRO A 398 31.34 0.45 0.68
C PRO A 398 30.99 1.84 1.22
N PHE A 399 31.98 2.57 1.72
CA PHE A 399 31.89 3.99 2.02
C PHE A 399 33.19 4.71 1.61
N VAL A 400 33.08 5.97 1.20
CA VAL A 400 34.24 6.83 0.93
C VAL A 400 34.61 7.59 2.20
N SER A 401 35.91 7.69 2.49
CA SER A 401 36.44 8.57 3.52
C SER A 401 37.64 9.37 3.04
N THR A 402 37.72 10.64 3.43
CA THR A 402 38.95 11.44 3.30
C THR A 402 39.80 11.31 4.57
N GLY A 403 41.10 11.11 4.41
CA GLY A 403 42.00 10.84 5.53
C GLY A 403 43.47 11.05 5.18
N ALA A 404 44.35 10.56 6.05
CA ALA A 404 45.79 10.59 5.83
C ALA A 404 46.45 9.24 6.13
N PHE A 405 47.56 8.95 5.45
CA PHE A 405 48.39 7.78 5.74
C PHE A 405 49.85 8.17 5.98
N TYR A 406 50.50 7.43 6.88
CA TYR A 406 51.95 7.42 7.04
C TYR A 406 52.56 6.40 6.07
N THR A 407 53.71 6.71 5.50
CA THR A 407 54.47 5.79 4.63
C THR A 407 55.98 5.99 4.76
N GLY A 408 56.75 4.98 4.34
CA GLY A 408 58.20 5.07 4.14
C GLY A 408 58.63 5.61 2.76
N PHE A 409 57.69 6.08 1.94
CA PHE A 409 57.92 6.47 0.55
C PHE A 409 58.96 7.62 0.39
N SER A 410 59.81 7.53 -0.63
CA SER A 410 60.68 8.63 -1.06
C SER A 410 60.92 8.68 -2.57
N TYR A 411 61.12 9.90 -3.09
CA TYR A 411 61.66 10.14 -4.43
C TYR A 411 63.16 10.41 -4.32
N PRO A 412 64.02 9.81 -5.15
CA PRO A 412 65.37 10.31 -5.37
C PRO A 412 65.31 11.67 -6.07
N ASN A 413 66.18 12.60 -5.68
CA ASN A 413 66.27 13.94 -6.26
C ASN A 413 67.46 14.02 -7.21
N TYR A 414 67.25 13.83 -8.50
CA TYR A 414 68.31 13.96 -9.50
C TYR A 414 68.59 15.42 -9.86
N ALA A 415 69.87 15.77 -9.98
CA ALA A 415 70.34 17.02 -10.55
C ALA A 415 71.65 16.79 -11.32
N ILE A 416 72.14 17.81 -12.01
CA ILE A 416 73.46 17.78 -12.64
C ILE A 416 74.51 18.25 -11.62
N ALA A 417 75.54 17.44 -11.41
CA ALA A 417 76.80 17.87 -10.80
C ALA A 417 77.83 18.15 -11.90
N GLU A 418 78.64 19.20 -11.73
CA GLU A 418 79.71 19.55 -12.67
C GLU A 418 81.06 19.47 -11.94
N GLU A 419 81.85 18.44 -12.25
CA GLU A 419 83.17 18.17 -11.67
C GLU A 419 84.21 18.23 -12.80
N GLU A 420 85.26 19.03 -12.63
CA GLU A 420 86.31 19.26 -13.65
C GLU A 420 85.78 19.72 -15.03
N GLY A 421 84.60 20.37 -15.06
CA GLY A 421 83.89 20.77 -16.29
C GLY A 421 83.11 19.64 -16.97
N ILE A 422 83.04 18.46 -16.35
CA ILE A 422 82.28 17.30 -16.80
C ILE A 422 80.96 17.23 -16.03
N ARG A 423 79.85 17.28 -16.76
CA ARG A 423 78.50 17.16 -16.21
C ARG A 423 78.07 15.71 -16.05
N ARG A 424 77.59 15.36 -14.86
CA ARG A 424 77.10 14.03 -14.51
C ARG A 424 75.77 14.08 -13.78
N VAL A 425 74.96 13.05 -13.96
CA VAL A 425 73.74 12.85 -13.17
C VAL A 425 74.10 12.49 -11.73
N ALA A 426 73.64 13.27 -10.76
CA ALA A 426 73.87 13.03 -9.33
C ALA A 426 72.55 12.90 -8.58
N GLU A 427 72.46 11.92 -7.67
CA GLU A 427 71.38 11.88 -6.68
C GLU A 427 71.74 12.81 -5.52
N THR A 428 71.07 13.95 -5.45
CA THR A 428 71.31 15.01 -4.44
C THR A 428 70.69 14.72 -3.06
N GLY A 429 70.11 13.52 -2.89
CA GLY A 429 69.39 13.08 -1.72
C GLY A 429 67.97 12.62 -2.07
N ALA A 430 67.18 12.27 -1.05
CA ALA A 430 65.82 11.76 -1.23
C ALA A 430 64.76 12.63 -0.54
N THR A 431 63.72 13.00 -1.28
CA THR A 431 62.53 13.67 -0.73
C THR A 431 61.63 12.63 -0.06
N HIS A 432 61.73 12.49 1.25
CA HIS A 432 60.89 11.58 2.05
C HIS A 432 59.47 12.13 2.23
N VAL A 433 58.50 11.40 1.71
CA VAL A 433 57.08 11.61 1.99
C VAL A 433 56.70 10.73 3.16
N ARG A 434 56.50 11.35 4.33
CA ARG A 434 56.10 10.61 5.54
C ARG A 434 54.60 10.62 5.78
N VAL A 435 53.87 11.62 5.30
CA VAL A 435 52.41 11.75 5.45
C VAL A 435 51.81 12.23 4.13
N ARG A 436 50.71 11.61 3.70
CA ARG A 436 49.92 12.02 2.53
C ARG A 436 48.43 12.10 2.87
N PRO A 437 47.69 13.11 2.36
CA PRO A 437 46.24 13.04 2.29
C PRO A 437 45.81 12.03 1.21
N ALA A 438 44.66 11.40 1.40
CA ALA A 438 44.08 10.46 0.44
C ALA A 438 42.55 10.46 0.50
N VAL A 439 41.94 10.09 -0.62
CA VAL A 439 40.55 9.60 -0.66
C VAL A 439 40.62 8.07 -0.59
N PHE A 440 39.83 7.45 0.27
CA PHE A 440 39.75 6.00 0.44
C PHE A 440 38.34 5.50 0.16
N LEU A 441 38.20 4.48 -0.68
CA LEU A 441 37.05 3.60 -0.72
C LEU A 441 37.30 2.44 0.23
N ASN A 442 36.49 2.35 1.28
CA ASN A 442 36.56 1.31 2.30
C ASN A 442 35.36 0.37 2.16
N MET A 443 35.59 -0.94 2.13
CA MET A 443 34.58 -1.99 1.97
C MET A 443 34.39 -2.73 3.29
N LEU A 444 33.41 -2.30 4.10
CA LEU A 444 33.11 -2.90 5.41
C LEU A 444 32.43 -4.26 5.26
N PHE A 445 32.93 -5.28 5.96
CA PHE A 445 32.26 -6.57 6.06
C PHE A 445 31.27 -6.60 7.23
N LYS A 446 30.08 -7.15 6.97
CA LYS A 446 29.04 -7.38 7.98
C LYS A 446 29.48 -8.47 8.97
N THR A 447 29.60 -8.12 10.25
CA THR A 447 29.93 -9.05 11.34
C THR A 447 28.73 -9.26 12.27
N ARG A 448 28.89 -10.13 13.29
CA ARG A 448 27.93 -10.27 14.40
C ARG A 448 28.23 -9.34 15.59
N SER A 449 29.12 -8.36 15.42
CA SER A 449 29.55 -7.46 16.48
C SER A 449 29.30 -6.01 16.08
N ASP A 450 28.55 -5.30 16.91
CA ASP A 450 28.23 -3.88 16.70
C ASP A 450 29.45 -2.96 16.93
N TRP A 451 30.58 -3.54 17.36
CA TRP A 451 31.78 -2.82 17.80
C TRP A 451 32.97 -3.00 16.86
N PHE A 452 33.01 -4.06 16.04
CA PHE A 452 34.19 -4.42 15.25
C PHE A 452 33.84 -4.81 13.81
N TYR A 453 34.36 -4.04 12.86
CA TYR A 453 34.10 -4.20 11.42
C TYR A 453 35.43 -4.27 10.67
N PRO A 454 35.85 -5.45 10.19
CA PRO A 454 36.97 -5.52 9.27
C PRO A 454 36.56 -4.90 7.93
N PHE A 455 37.51 -4.32 7.22
CA PHE A 455 37.29 -3.79 5.88
C PHE A 455 38.50 -3.98 4.98
N LEU A 456 38.26 -4.05 3.67
CA LEU A 456 39.28 -3.79 2.66
C LEU A 456 39.30 -2.30 2.31
N GLN A 457 40.45 -1.76 1.95
CA GLN A 457 40.63 -0.35 1.64
C GLN A 457 41.44 -0.21 0.35
N VAL A 458 40.94 0.61 -0.58
CA VAL A 458 41.67 1.10 -1.75
C VAL A 458 41.57 2.62 -1.74
N GLY A 459 42.68 3.33 -1.95
CA GLY A 459 42.67 4.78 -2.00
C GLY A 459 43.43 5.37 -3.16
N LEU A 460 43.28 6.68 -3.29
CA LEU A 460 43.91 7.51 -4.29
C LEU A 460 44.58 8.69 -3.57
N SER A 461 45.86 8.92 -3.86
CA SER A 461 46.61 10.06 -3.37
C SER A 461 47.48 10.61 -4.49
N THR A 462 47.30 11.89 -4.80
CA THR A 462 48.01 12.61 -5.86
C THR A 462 49.08 13.51 -5.27
N GLY A 463 50.13 13.76 -6.03
CA GLY A 463 51.07 14.85 -5.81
C GLY A 463 51.59 15.42 -7.12
N VAL A 464 52.45 16.44 -7.00
CA VAL A 464 52.98 17.21 -8.14
C VAL A 464 53.81 16.35 -9.12
N ASN A 465 54.34 15.21 -8.67
CA ASN A 465 55.19 14.32 -9.47
C ASN A 465 54.81 12.84 -9.36
N ASP A 466 53.67 12.50 -8.75
CA ASP A 466 53.36 11.13 -8.36
C ASP A 466 51.86 10.84 -8.20
N PHE A 467 51.53 9.57 -8.40
CA PHE A 467 50.21 8.99 -8.18
C PHE A 467 50.37 7.72 -7.37
N LEU A 468 49.74 7.69 -6.18
CA LEU A 468 49.85 6.59 -5.22
C LEU A 468 48.47 5.98 -4.97
N VAL A 469 48.41 4.66 -5.08
CA VAL A 469 47.25 3.81 -4.83
C VAL A 469 47.54 2.95 -3.58
N PRO A 470 47.32 3.46 -2.36
CA PRO A 470 47.32 2.63 -1.15
C PRO A 470 46.21 1.57 -1.23
N PHE A 471 46.56 0.31 -0.98
CA PHE A 471 45.63 -0.82 -0.97
C PHE A 471 45.94 -1.75 0.22
N GLY A 472 44.92 -2.18 0.94
CA GLY A 472 45.13 -2.95 2.17
C GLY A 472 43.83 -3.31 2.88
N GLY A 473 43.93 -3.47 4.20
CA GLY A 473 42.80 -3.77 5.06
C GLY A 473 42.94 -3.11 6.44
N GLY A 474 41.84 -3.13 7.19
CA GLY A 474 41.78 -2.50 8.49
C GLY A 474 40.62 -2.98 9.34
N LEU A 475 40.46 -2.34 10.50
CA LEU A 475 39.38 -2.58 11.45
C LEU A 475 38.80 -1.23 11.90
N ALA A 476 37.49 -1.06 11.74
CA ALA A 476 36.75 0.03 12.33
C ALA A 476 36.21 -0.40 13.69
N ILE A 477 36.37 0.48 14.68
CA ILE A 477 35.92 0.30 16.06
C ILE A 477 34.77 1.27 16.30
N SER A 478 33.54 0.73 16.32
CA SER A 478 32.29 1.51 16.29
C SER A 478 32.28 2.54 15.14
N ASN A 479 31.71 3.73 15.34
CA ASN A 479 31.63 4.82 14.35
C ASN A 479 32.74 5.89 14.49
N ARG A 480 33.71 5.70 15.39
CA ARG A 480 34.63 6.78 15.79
C ARG A 480 36.04 6.65 15.25
N PHE A 481 36.55 5.43 15.10
CA PHE A 481 37.97 5.19 14.87
C PHE A 481 38.17 4.01 13.93
N SER A 482 39.03 4.16 12.94
CA SER A 482 39.54 3.03 12.16
C SER A 482 41.05 3.10 12.00
N PHE A 483 41.67 1.93 11.99
CA PHE A 483 43.07 1.77 11.64
C PHE A 483 43.19 0.82 10.46
N SER A 484 44.13 1.09 9.56
CA SER A 484 44.41 0.24 8.41
C SER A 484 45.87 0.28 8.00
N GLY A 485 46.27 -0.68 7.19
CA GLY A 485 47.60 -0.73 6.60
C GLY A 485 47.64 -1.69 5.42
N GLY A 486 48.73 -1.62 4.65
CA GLY A 486 48.89 -2.42 3.46
C GLY A 486 50.00 -1.92 2.56
N GLY A 487 49.90 -2.25 1.28
CA GLY A 487 50.81 -1.81 0.25
C GLY A 487 50.42 -0.46 -0.35
N ILE A 488 51.37 0.18 -0.99
CA ILE A 488 51.13 1.26 -1.96
C ILE A 488 51.64 0.74 -3.29
N LEU A 489 50.79 0.73 -4.32
CA LEU A 489 51.27 0.78 -5.71
C LEU A 489 51.35 2.25 -6.12
N GLY A 490 52.27 2.62 -7.00
CA GLY A 490 52.28 3.97 -7.54
C GLY A 490 53.28 4.15 -8.66
N TYR A 491 53.32 5.38 -9.15
CA TYR A 491 54.30 5.82 -10.13
C TYR A 491 55.08 7.01 -9.58
N ARG A 492 56.41 6.97 -9.73
CA ARG A 492 57.28 8.12 -9.51
C ARG A 492 58.11 8.41 -10.76
N LYS A 493 58.53 9.67 -10.91
CA LYS A 493 59.63 10.01 -11.81
C LYS A 493 60.92 9.37 -11.30
N ASP A 494 61.60 8.71 -12.20
CA ASP A 494 62.83 7.95 -11.99
C ASP A 494 63.63 7.97 -13.30
N LEU A 495 64.94 7.73 -13.26
CA LEU A 495 65.75 7.72 -14.49
C LEU A 495 65.36 6.53 -15.36
N THR A 496 65.42 6.65 -16.69
CA THR A 496 65.02 5.57 -17.62
C THR A 496 66.23 4.84 -18.16
N ASP A 497 67.04 5.53 -18.94
CA ASP A 497 68.22 5.01 -19.63
C ASP A 497 69.51 5.51 -18.94
N LEU A 498 69.50 6.75 -18.42
CA LEU A 498 70.58 7.32 -17.61
C LEU A 498 70.69 6.67 -16.22
N LYS A 499 71.88 6.75 -15.62
CA LYS A 499 72.17 6.34 -14.23
C LYS A 499 72.94 7.42 -13.49
N VAL A 500 72.93 7.34 -12.16
CA VAL A 500 73.78 8.17 -11.31
C VAL A 500 75.25 7.92 -11.66
N GLY A 501 75.96 8.98 -12.03
CA GLY A 501 77.34 8.97 -12.53
C GLY A 501 77.49 9.09 -14.06
N ASP A 502 76.43 8.84 -14.84
CA ASP A 502 76.48 8.97 -16.31
C ASP A 502 76.63 10.42 -16.76
N LEU A 503 77.23 10.62 -17.93
CA LEU A 503 77.41 11.93 -18.56
C LEU A 503 76.07 12.47 -19.06
N VAL A 504 75.81 13.76 -18.83
CA VAL A 504 74.60 14.43 -19.31
C VAL A 504 74.93 15.84 -19.79
N LYS A 505 74.36 16.24 -20.94
CA LYS A 505 74.68 17.47 -21.65
C LYS A 505 74.09 18.72 -20.98
N ASP A 506 72.81 18.63 -20.65
CA ASP A 506 71.98 19.73 -20.14
C ASP A 506 70.77 19.22 -19.35
N ASP A 507 70.10 20.11 -18.61
CA ASP A 507 68.93 19.75 -17.79
C ASP A 507 67.73 19.25 -18.62
N ALA A 508 67.69 19.53 -19.92
CA ALA A 508 66.62 19.04 -20.78
C ALA A 508 66.80 17.55 -21.09
N GLU A 509 68.03 17.09 -21.31
CA GLU A 509 68.35 15.65 -21.43
C GLU A 509 67.99 14.89 -20.16
N LEU A 510 68.43 15.36 -18.98
CA LEU A 510 68.05 14.76 -17.68
C LEU A 510 66.53 14.75 -17.46
N LYS A 511 65.83 15.83 -17.85
CA LYS A 511 64.38 15.94 -17.68
C LYS A 511 63.58 15.08 -18.66
N ASN A 512 64.12 14.80 -19.85
CA ASN A 512 63.52 13.92 -20.85
C ASN A 512 63.71 12.44 -20.50
N ASP A 513 64.82 12.08 -19.83
CA ASP A 513 65.07 10.73 -19.34
C ASP A 513 64.15 10.33 -18.16
N MET A 514 63.64 11.29 -17.37
CA MET A 514 62.73 11.00 -16.26
C MET A 514 61.38 10.44 -16.74
N SER A 515 61.14 9.14 -16.55
CA SER A 515 59.84 8.50 -16.81
C SER A 515 59.15 8.02 -15.53
N ASN A 516 57.85 7.74 -15.64
CA ASN A 516 57.02 7.24 -14.54
C ASN A 516 57.28 5.74 -14.30
N ARG A 517 58.25 5.40 -13.45
CA ARG A 517 58.49 4.01 -13.04
C ARG A 517 57.52 3.57 -11.95
N GLY A 518 57.03 2.33 -12.08
CA GLY A 518 56.18 1.67 -11.10
C GLY A 518 56.96 1.35 -9.83
N VAL A 519 56.35 1.62 -8.68
CA VAL A 519 56.97 1.49 -7.35
C VAL A 519 56.02 0.88 -6.33
N VAL A 520 56.59 0.15 -5.37
CA VAL A 520 55.86 -0.47 -4.26
C VAL A 520 56.39 0.05 -2.93
N SER A 521 55.49 0.36 -2.00
CA SER A 521 55.84 0.72 -0.62
C SER A 521 54.77 0.19 0.36
N TRP A 522 54.85 0.59 1.63
CA TRP A 522 53.88 0.26 2.67
C TRP A 522 53.20 1.51 3.22
N PHE A 523 52.01 1.37 3.80
CA PHE A 523 51.35 2.43 4.55
C PHE A 523 50.71 1.94 5.86
N ILE A 524 50.51 2.88 6.78
CA ILE A 524 49.61 2.77 7.93
C ILE A 524 48.73 4.02 7.95
N SER A 525 47.42 3.86 8.12
CA SER A 525 46.46 4.97 8.24
C SER A 525 45.68 4.86 9.55
N LEU A 526 45.37 6.03 10.13
CA LEU A 526 44.53 6.18 11.32
C LEU A 526 43.50 7.24 10.97
N ASN A 527 42.23 6.88 10.99
CA ASN A 527 41.12 7.78 10.69
C ASN A 527 40.25 7.91 11.94
N TYR A 528 39.84 9.13 12.27
CA TYR A 528 39.04 9.43 13.45
C TYR A 528 37.93 10.42 13.09
N ASN A 529 36.70 10.13 13.53
CA ASN A 529 35.55 10.99 13.30
C ASN A 529 35.47 12.09 14.37
N PHE A 530 35.92 13.30 14.04
CA PHE A 530 35.95 14.45 14.96
C PHE A 530 34.61 15.19 15.09
N MET A 531 33.60 14.88 14.27
CA MET A 531 32.36 15.66 14.15
C MET A 531 31.24 15.20 15.12
N ARG A 532 31.59 14.59 16.27
CA ARG A 532 30.65 13.97 17.22
C ARG A 532 31.12 13.99 18.68
#